data_AF-A0A1A6H1Q5-F1
#
_entry.id   AF-A0A1A6H1Q5-F1
#
_cell.length_a   1.000
_cell.length_b   1.000
_cell.length_c   1.000
_cell.angle_alpha   90.00
_cell.angle_beta   90.00
_cell.angle_gamma   90.00
#
_symmetry.space_group_name_H-M   'P 1'
#
loop_
_entity.id
_entity.type
_entity.pdbx_description
1 polymer ?
#
loop_
_entity_poly.entity_id
_entity_poly.type
_entity_poly.pdbx_seq_one_letter_code
_entity_poly.pdbx_strand_id
1 'polypeptide(L)'
;MLQLVDTLHFIFQDMALVAPEAPSEQARRVFQTYDPEDNGFIADSLLEDLMKALDLVSDPEYINLMKNKLDPEGLGIILLGPFLQEFFPEQGSSGPESFTVYHYNGLKQSNYNEKVMYVEGTAVVMGFEDPMLQTDDTPIKRCLQTKWPYIELLWTTERSPSLN
;
A
#
# COMPACT_ATOMS: atom_id res chain seq x y z
N MET A 1 -18.04 -12.16 10.96
CA MET A 1 -17.03 -11.13 10.60
C MET A 1 -15.72 -11.27 11.39
N LEU A 2 -15.59 -12.20 12.35
CA LEU A 2 -14.37 -12.39 13.17
C LEU A 2 -13.46 -13.54 12.71
N GLN A 3 -13.84 -14.35 11.70
CA GLN A 3 -13.03 -15.53 11.31
C GLN A 3 -11.91 -15.25 10.29
N LEU A 4 -11.85 -14.05 9.71
CA LEU A 4 -10.81 -13.69 8.73
C LEU A 4 -9.53 -13.16 9.38
N VAL A 5 -9.62 -12.57 10.58
CA VAL A 5 -8.46 -12.02 11.30
C VAL A 5 -7.65 -13.09 12.02
N ASP A 6 -8.28 -14.15 12.55
CA ASP A 6 -7.55 -15.21 13.28
C ASP A 6 -6.87 -16.23 12.35
N THR A 7 -7.33 -16.37 11.10
CA THR A 7 -6.71 -17.31 10.13
C THR A 7 -5.44 -16.73 9.49
N LEU A 8 -5.19 -15.42 9.64
CA LEU A 8 -3.99 -14.74 9.14
C LEU A 8 -2.80 -14.78 10.10
N HIS A 9 -2.90 -15.51 11.22
CA HIS A 9 -1.80 -15.68 12.16
C HIS A 9 -0.78 -16.78 11.76
N PHE A 10 -0.90 -17.38 10.56
CA PHE A 10 -0.14 -18.58 10.23
C PHE A 10 0.70 -18.57 8.93
N ILE A 11 0.87 -17.43 8.23
CA ILE A 11 1.57 -17.45 6.93
C ILE A 11 2.76 -16.48 6.82
N PHE A 12 2.98 -15.60 7.79
CA PHE A 12 4.02 -14.58 7.65
C PHE A 12 4.89 -14.46 8.90
N GLN A 13 6.20 -14.65 8.71
CA GLN A 13 7.21 -14.45 9.77
C GLN A 13 7.44 -12.95 10.05
N ASP A 14 6.98 -12.08 9.16
CA ASP A 14 7.11 -10.62 9.29
C ASP A 14 5.83 -10.00 9.88
N MET A 15 5.94 -9.51 11.11
CA MET A 15 4.85 -8.85 11.84
C MET A 15 4.42 -7.52 11.20
N ALA A 16 5.25 -6.92 10.32
CA ALA A 16 4.92 -5.70 9.58
C ALA A 16 3.74 -5.91 8.60
N LEU A 17 3.46 -7.16 8.22
CA LEU A 17 2.34 -7.49 7.33
C LEU A 17 0.97 -7.39 8.02
N VAL A 18 0.95 -7.27 9.35
CA VAL A 18 -0.26 -7.04 10.16
C VAL A 18 -0.17 -5.68 10.87
N ALA A 19 0.73 -4.79 10.43
CA ALA A 19 0.86 -3.46 11.01
C ALA A 19 -0.47 -2.70 10.90
N PRO A 20 -0.86 -1.94 11.94
CA PRO A 20 -1.99 -1.03 11.85
C PRO A 20 -1.78 -0.05 10.70
N GLU A 21 -2.87 0.44 10.11
CA GLU A 21 -2.85 1.45 9.04
C GLU A 21 -1.91 2.60 9.46
N ALA A 22 -0.91 2.87 8.63
CA ALA A 22 -0.02 3.98 8.86
C ALA A 22 -0.81 5.30 8.85
N PRO A 23 -0.49 6.24 9.76
CA PRO A 23 -1.02 7.60 9.70
C PRO A 23 -0.98 8.26 8.30
N SER A 24 0.04 7.95 7.48
CA SER A 24 0.13 8.43 6.10
C SER A 24 -0.93 7.83 5.16
N GLU A 25 -1.32 6.56 5.35
CA GLU A 25 -2.40 5.93 4.56
C GLU A 25 -3.78 6.48 4.96
N GLN A 26 -4.00 6.70 6.25
CA GLN A 26 -5.19 7.42 6.71
C GLN A 26 -5.22 8.84 6.11
N ALA A 27 -4.09 9.55 6.14
CA ALA A 27 -3.97 10.88 5.56
C ALA A 27 -4.27 10.91 4.06
N ARG A 28 -3.76 9.93 3.31
CA ARG A 28 -4.06 9.76 1.88
C ARG A 28 -5.54 9.56 1.62
N ARG A 29 -6.22 8.71 2.40
CA ARG A 29 -7.65 8.45 2.24
C ARG A 29 -8.49 9.68 2.51
N VAL A 30 -8.15 10.45 3.55
CA VAL A 30 -8.84 11.72 3.84
C VAL A 30 -8.56 12.72 2.72
N PHE A 31 -7.33 12.84 2.25
CA PHE A 31 -6.98 13.70 1.11
C PHE A 31 -7.82 13.37 -0.12
N GLN A 32 -7.98 12.08 -0.46
CA GLN A 32 -8.81 11.63 -1.58
C GLN A 32 -10.30 12.01 -1.45
N THR A 33 -10.81 12.27 -0.24
CA THR A 33 -12.18 12.79 -0.10
C THR A 33 -12.33 14.24 -0.62
N TYR A 34 -11.23 14.97 -0.75
CA TYR A 34 -11.14 16.32 -1.29
C TYR A 34 -10.67 16.35 -2.75
N ASP A 35 -10.21 15.21 -3.29
CA ASP A 35 -9.79 15.02 -4.69
C ASP A 35 -10.72 14.00 -5.38
N PRO A 36 -11.96 14.39 -5.73
CA PRO A 36 -12.94 13.48 -6.31
C PRO A 36 -12.56 13.01 -7.73
N GLU A 37 -11.61 13.68 -8.38
CA GLU A 37 -11.13 13.35 -9.72
C GLU A 37 -9.90 12.42 -9.69
N ASP A 38 -9.36 12.11 -8.50
CA ASP A 38 -8.16 11.29 -8.29
C ASP A 38 -6.95 11.77 -9.11
N ASN A 39 -6.82 13.10 -9.21
CA ASN A 39 -5.75 13.75 -9.98
C ASN A 39 -4.44 13.93 -9.17
N GLY A 40 -4.46 13.62 -7.87
CA GLY A 40 -3.32 13.72 -6.96
C GLY A 40 -3.12 15.10 -6.34
N PHE A 41 -4.10 16.00 -6.43
CA PHE A 41 -4.02 17.35 -5.87
C PHE A 41 -5.37 17.93 -5.43
N ILE A 42 -5.33 18.92 -4.55
CA ILE A 42 -6.51 19.70 -4.11
C ILE A 42 -6.22 21.20 -4.26
N ALA A 43 -7.27 22.02 -4.26
CA ALA A 43 -7.11 23.47 -4.17
C ALA A 43 -6.53 23.88 -2.80
N ASP A 44 -5.67 24.90 -2.76
CA ASP A 44 -5.09 25.42 -1.52
C ASP A 44 -6.16 25.89 -0.50
N SER A 45 -7.33 26.31 -0.99
CA SER A 45 -8.48 26.70 -0.17
C SER A 45 -9.01 25.55 0.68
N LEU A 46 -8.78 24.29 0.29
CA LEU A 46 -9.20 23.09 1.01
C LEU A 46 -8.17 22.61 2.03
N LEU A 47 -6.96 23.20 2.08
CA LEU A 47 -5.89 22.76 2.98
C LEU A 47 -6.31 22.84 4.46
N GLU A 48 -7.02 23.90 4.84
CA GLU A 48 -7.47 24.08 6.23
C GLU A 48 -8.45 22.98 6.66
N ASP A 49 -9.43 22.67 5.82
CA ASP A 49 -10.43 21.64 6.09
C ASP A 49 -9.81 20.24 6.11
N LEU A 50 -8.87 19.96 5.20
CA LEU A 50 -8.08 18.74 5.19
C LEU A 50 -7.29 18.57 6.49
N MET A 51 -6.58 19.61 6.93
CA MET A 51 -5.78 19.56 8.14
C MET A 51 -6.63 19.37 9.39
N LYS A 52 -7.81 20.01 9.48
CA LYS A 52 -8.79 19.77 10.55
C LYS A 52 -9.31 18.33 10.54
N ALA A 53 -9.62 17.78 9.36
CA ALA A 53 -10.09 16.41 9.23
C ALA A 53 -9.03 15.37 9.66
N LEU A 54 -7.76 15.76 9.62
CA LEU A 54 -6.61 14.96 10.06
C LEU A 54 -6.14 15.26 11.48
N ASP A 55 -6.85 16.13 12.21
CA ASP A 55 -6.48 16.56 13.56
C ASP A 55 -5.06 17.16 13.62
N LEU A 56 -4.65 17.85 12.55
CA LEU A 56 -3.40 18.60 12.45
C LEU A 56 -3.61 20.07 12.90
N VAL A 57 -2.50 20.76 13.21
CA VAL A 57 -2.53 22.18 13.57
C VAL A 57 -3.11 23.00 12.42
N SER A 58 -4.25 23.67 12.64
CA SER A 58 -4.98 24.39 11.59
C SER A 58 -5.19 25.87 11.91
N ASP A 59 -4.26 26.50 12.63
CA ASP A 59 -4.32 27.93 12.91
C ASP A 59 -4.10 28.75 11.63
N PRO A 60 -4.79 29.89 11.42
CA PRO A 60 -4.72 30.65 10.17
C PRO A 60 -3.29 31.03 9.74
N GLU A 61 -2.45 31.44 10.69
CA GLU A 61 -1.04 31.77 10.43
C GLU A 61 -0.24 30.54 10.00
N TYR A 62 -0.51 29.37 10.60
CA TYR A 62 0.16 28.12 10.26
C TYR A 62 -0.31 27.57 8.91
N ILE A 63 -1.61 27.64 8.61
CA ILE A 63 -2.16 27.30 7.30
C ILE A 63 -1.49 28.14 6.22
N ASN A 64 -1.38 29.46 6.41
CA ASN A 64 -0.74 30.32 5.42
C ASN A 64 0.74 29.98 5.23
N LEU A 65 1.45 29.62 6.30
CA LEU A 65 2.83 29.11 6.22
C LEU A 65 2.89 27.81 5.39
N MET A 66 2.00 26.86 5.65
CA MET A 66 1.96 25.58 4.96
C MET A 66 1.58 25.72 3.49
N LYS A 67 0.66 26.63 3.14
CA LYS A 67 0.36 26.97 1.74
C LYS A 67 1.60 27.41 0.98
N ASN A 68 2.35 28.37 1.52
CA ASN A 68 3.59 28.85 0.89
C ASN A 68 4.67 27.76 0.79
N LYS A 69 4.66 26.80 1.72
CA LYS A 69 5.63 25.70 1.74
C LYS A 69 5.28 24.60 0.74
N LEU A 70 4.00 24.24 0.64
CA LEU A 70 3.49 23.17 -0.21
C LEU A 70 3.25 23.61 -1.66
N ASP A 71 3.02 24.91 -1.86
CA ASP A 71 2.84 25.56 -3.16
C ASP A 71 3.79 26.78 -3.29
N PRO A 72 5.11 26.54 -3.39
CA PRO A 72 6.08 27.63 -3.50
C PRO A 72 5.96 28.42 -4.82
N GLU A 73 5.32 27.82 -5.83
CA GLU A 73 5.08 28.44 -7.14
C GLU A 73 3.79 29.27 -7.17
N GLY A 74 2.94 29.17 -6.15
CA GLY A 74 1.69 29.92 -6.05
C GLY A 74 0.66 29.52 -7.10
N LEU A 75 0.63 28.23 -7.48
CA LEU A 75 -0.29 27.65 -8.45
C LEU A 75 -1.73 27.53 -7.91
N GLY A 76 -1.91 27.67 -6.59
CA GLY A 76 -3.17 27.49 -5.88
C GLY A 76 -3.54 26.02 -5.65
N ILE A 77 -2.56 25.10 -5.73
CA ILE A 77 -2.77 23.65 -5.59
C ILE A 77 -1.84 23.04 -4.54
N ILE A 78 -2.34 22.04 -3.83
CA ILE A 78 -1.58 21.23 -2.88
C ILE A 78 -1.51 19.81 -3.42
N LEU A 79 -0.29 19.31 -3.63
CA LEU A 79 -0.03 17.96 -4.12
C LEU A 79 -0.02 16.95 -2.96
N LEU A 80 -0.59 15.77 -3.17
CA LEU A 80 -0.63 14.69 -2.18
C LEU A 80 0.76 14.28 -1.69
N GLY A 81 1.72 14.11 -2.61
CA GLY A 81 3.09 13.67 -2.28
C GLY A 81 3.81 14.63 -1.32
N PRO A 82 4.00 15.91 -1.68
CA PRO A 82 4.54 16.93 -0.79
C PRO A 82 3.78 17.07 0.54
N PHE A 83 2.45 16.97 0.53
CA PHE A 83 1.64 16.99 1.74
C PHE A 83 2.01 15.83 2.69
N LEU A 84 2.03 14.60 2.19
CA LEU A 84 2.39 13.43 2.99
C LEU A 84 3.84 13.50 3.49
N GLN A 85 4.76 13.99 2.66
CA GLN A 85 6.16 14.16 3.06
C GLN A 85 6.33 15.20 4.17
N GLU A 86 5.55 16.28 4.14
CA GLU A 86 5.63 17.35 5.13
C GLU A 86 5.06 16.93 6.49
N PHE A 87 3.89 16.29 6.51
CA PHE A 87 3.19 15.96 7.75
C PHE A 87 3.46 14.54 8.27
N PHE A 88 3.94 13.65 7.41
CA PHE A 88 4.22 12.24 7.74
C PHE A 88 5.59 11.76 7.21
N PRO A 89 6.70 12.48 7.50
CA PRO A 89 8.02 12.25 6.89
C PRO A 89 8.64 10.89 7.23
N GLU A 90 8.34 10.34 8.41
CA GLU A 90 8.93 9.08 8.90
C GLU A 90 8.21 7.82 8.38
N GLN A 91 7.14 7.99 7.61
CA GLN A 91 6.27 6.90 7.18
C GLN A 91 6.54 6.50 5.72
N GLY A 92 7.81 6.20 5.43
CA GLY A 92 8.15 5.36 4.28
C GLY A 92 7.38 4.03 4.38
N SER A 93 6.91 3.53 3.23
CA SER A 93 5.96 2.41 3.05
C SER A 93 5.58 1.65 4.33
N SER A 94 4.31 1.73 4.72
CA SER A 94 3.73 1.09 5.92
C SER A 94 3.77 -0.44 5.95
N GLY A 95 4.36 -1.06 4.93
CA GLY A 95 4.61 -2.48 4.84
C GLY A 95 6.05 -2.74 4.38
N PRO A 96 6.52 -3.97 4.54
CA PRO A 96 7.83 -4.34 4.07
C PRO A 96 7.90 -4.14 2.55
N GLU A 97 8.99 -3.52 2.05
CA GLU A 97 9.27 -3.39 0.61
C GLU A 97 9.26 -4.77 -0.07
N SER A 98 9.64 -5.80 0.66
CA SER A 98 9.49 -7.19 0.23
C SER A 98 9.30 -8.15 1.39
N PHE A 99 8.58 -9.24 1.15
CA PHE A 99 8.37 -10.30 2.13
C PHE A 99 8.35 -11.68 1.48
N THR A 100 8.73 -12.70 2.25
CA THR A 100 8.70 -14.09 1.79
C THR A 100 7.27 -14.61 1.74
N VAL A 101 6.92 -15.27 0.63
CA VAL A 101 5.64 -15.95 0.41
C VAL A 101 5.90 -17.44 0.22
N TYR A 102 5.10 -18.27 0.89
CA TYR A 102 5.13 -19.72 0.70
C TYR A 102 3.82 -20.20 0.07
N HIS A 103 3.93 -20.90 -1.05
CA HIS A 103 2.81 -21.63 -1.62
C HIS A 103 2.83 -23.09 -1.14
N TYR A 104 1.71 -23.51 -0.56
CA TYR A 104 1.48 -24.87 -0.07
C TYR A 104 0.62 -25.67 -1.06
N ASN A 105 1.14 -26.80 -1.58
CA ASN A 105 0.45 -27.60 -2.60
C ASN A 105 -0.44 -28.74 -2.04
N GLY A 106 -0.96 -28.63 -0.82
CA GLY A 106 -1.67 -29.76 -0.17
C GLY A 106 -3.05 -30.10 -0.74
N LEU A 107 -3.56 -29.35 -1.72
CA LEU A 107 -4.77 -29.72 -2.45
C LEU A 107 -4.44 -30.81 -3.47
N LYS A 108 -5.30 -31.83 -3.60
CA LYS A 108 -5.08 -32.97 -4.53
C LYS A 108 -4.78 -32.53 -5.96
N GLN A 109 -5.40 -31.43 -6.39
CA GLN A 109 -5.24 -30.86 -7.74
C GLN A 109 -3.85 -30.23 -7.98
N SER A 110 -3.18 -29.74 -6.93
CA SER A 110 -1.83 -29.17 -7.02
C SER A 110 -0.72 -30.12 -6.52
N ASN A 111 -1.09 -31.33 -6.06
CA ASN A 111 -0.19 -32.35 -5.53
C ASN A 111 0.08 -33.49 -6.53
N TYR A 112 0.65 -33.17 -7.68
CA TYR A 112 0.88 -34.14 -8.77
C TYR A 112 1.82 -35.30 -8.41
N ASN A 113 2.69 -35.13 -7.40
CA ASN A 113 3.65 -36.14 -6.97
C ASN A 113 3.26 -36.86 -5.67
N GLU A 114 2.00 -36.68 -5.21
CA GLU A 114 1.50 -37.18 -3.91
C GLU A 114 2.36 -36.76 -2.70
N LYS A 115 3.22 -35.76 -2.88
CA LYS A 115 4.12 -35.22 -1.86
C LYS A 115 3.82 -33.75 -1.63
N VAL A 116 3.48 -33.47 -0.38
CA VAL A 116 3.32 -32.10 0.12
C VAL A 116 4.68 -31.38 0.08
N MET A 117 4.69 -30.23 -0.59
CA MET A 117 5.83 -29.38 -0.85
C MET A 117 5.43 -27.92 -0.59
N TYR A 118 6.41 -27.13 -0.15
CA TYR A 118 6.31 -25.67 -0.11
C TYR A 118 7.17 -25.11 -1.23
N VAL A 119 6.64 -24.12 -1.95
CA VAL A 119 7.41 -23.31 -2.89
C VAL A 119 7.58 -21.93 -2.29
N GLU A 120 8.82 -21.50 -2.15
CA GLU A 120 9.17 -20.17 -1.65
C GLU A 120 9.19 -19.16 -2.80
N GLY A 121 8.77 -17.94 -2.51
CA GLY A 121 8.89 -16.78 -3.39
C GLY A 121 9.06 -15.50 -2.59
N THR A 122 9.35 -14.42 -3.29
CA THR A 122 9.46 -13.07 -2.76
C THR A 122 8.34 -12.22 -3.33
N ALA A 123 7.53 -11.65 -2.44
CA ALA A 123 6.64 -10.56 -2.78
C ALA A 123 7.37 -9.24 -2.65
N VAL A 124 7.23 -8.37 -3.64
CA VAL A 124 7.76 -7.00 -3.64
C VAL A 124 6.60 -6.03 -3.72
N VAL A 125 6.43 -5.17 -2.73
CA VAL A 125 5.36 -4.17 -2.69
C VAL A 125 5.92 -2.86 -3.22
N MET A 126 5.37 -2.39 -4.33
CA MET A 126 5.73 -1.13 -4.96
C MET A 126 4.76 -0.02 -4.53
N GLY A 127 5.20 1.23 -4.59
CA GLY A 127 4.35 2.40 -4.33
C GLY A 127 3.52 2.83 -5.55
N PHE A 128 3.82 2.31 -6.74
CA PHE A 128 3.22 2.67 -8.03
C PHE A 128 3.41 1.54 -9.05
N GLU A 129 2.74 1.61 -10.20
CA GLU A 129 2.95 0.67 -11.31
C GLU A 129 4.30 0.92 -12.00
N ASP A 130 5.23 -0.05 -11.92
CA ASP A 130 6.48 -0.05 -12.70
C ASP A 130 6.39 -1.04 -13.87
N PRO A 131 6.33 -0.57 -15.13
CA PRO A 131 6.29 -1.42 -16.32
C PRO A 131 7.48 -2.40 -16.44
N MET A 132 8.62 -2.11 -15.81
CA MET A 132 9.83 -2.93 -15.91
C MET A 132 9.84 -4.13 -14.97
N LEU A 133 8.96 -4.16 -13.96
CA LEU A 133 8.92 -5.16 -12.89
C LEU A 133 7.68 -6.06 -12.92
N GLN A 134 6.85 -5.96 -13.96
CA GLN A 134 5.62 -6.73 -14.08
C GLN A 134 5.88 -8.24 -14.25
N THR A 135 5.49 -9.00 -13.25
CA THR A 135 5.41 -10.46 -13.26
C THR A 135 4.03 -10.94 -13.72
N ASP A 136 3.95 -12.23 -14.07
CA ASP A 136 2.73 -12.85 -14.57
C ASP A 136 1.50 -12.58 -13.67
N ASP A 137 0.36 -12.30 -14.32
CA ASP A 137 -0.92 -12.14 -13.64
C ASP A 137 -1.49 -13.48 -13.20
N THR A 138 -0.98 -13.97 -12.06
CA THR A 138 -1.38 -15.23 -11.46
C THR A 138 -2.56 -15.04 -10.51
N PRO A 139 -3.39 -16.07 -10.27
CA PRO A 139 -4.48 -15.93 -9.29
C PRO A 139 -3.95 -15.65 -7.87
N ILE A 140 -2.72 -16.07 -7.54
CA ILE A 140 -2.05 -15.75 -6.27
C ILE A 140 -1.74 -14.26 -6.20
N LYS A 141 -1.19 -13.69 -7.28
CA LYS A 141 -0.93 -12.24 -7.41
C LYS A 141 -2.22 -11.45 -7.21
N ARG A 142 -3.31 -11.82 -7.90
CA ARG A 142 -4.61 -11.14 -7.77
C ARG A 142 -5.17 -11.18 -6.34
N CYS A 143 -5.00 -12.29 -5.62
CA CYS A 143 -5.41 -12.38 -4.22
C CYS A 143 -4.59 -11.43 -3.33
N LEU A 144 -3.28 -11.32 -3.54
CA LEU A 144 -2.46 -10.39 -2.75
C LEU A 144 -2.71 -8.92 -3.14
N GLN A 145 -3.05 -8.66 -4.40
CA GLN A 145 -3.40 -7.33 -4.91
C GLN A 145 -4.62 -6.72 -4.24
N THR A 146 -5.51 -7.52 -3.63
CA THR A 146 -6.61 -6.98 -2.83
C THR A 146 -6.14 -6.22 -1.59
N LYS A 147 -4.89 -6.45 -1.17
CA LYS A 147 -4.26 -5.76 -0.03
C LYS A 147 -3.10 -4.87 -0.47
N TRP A 148 -2.34 -5.27 -1.49
CA TRP A 148 -1.20 -4.53 -2.02
C TRP A 148 -1.36 -4.32 -3.53
N PRO A 149 -2.00 -3.22 -3.99
CA PRO A 149 -2.37 -3.04 -5.40
C PRO A 149 -1.20 -3.20 -6.37
N TYR A 150 -0.01 -2.71 -5.99
CA TYR A 150 1.21 -2.74 -6.79
C TYR A 150 2.21 -3.79 -6.27
N ILE A 151 1.77 -5.03 -6.10
CA ILE A 151 2.62 -6.15 -5.66
C ILE A 151 3.10 -7.01 -6.82
N GLU A 152 4.36 -7.40 -6.79
CA GLU A 152 4.99 -8.32 -7.73
C GLU A 152 5.50 -9.59 -7.04
N LEU A 153 5.44 -10.73 -7.74
CA LEU A 153 5.76 -12.04 -7.17
C LEU A 153 6.87 -12.74 -7.94
N LEU A 154 7.98 -13.01 -7.26
CA LEU A 154 9.13 -13.72 -7.80
C LEU A 154 9.26 -15.08 -7.12
N TRP A 155 8.90 -16.15 -7.82
CA TRP A 155 9.02 -17.51 -7.28
C TRP A 155 10.45 -18.05 -7.45
N THR A 156 10.88 -18.90 -6.52
CA THR A 156 12.16 -19.63 -6.65
C THR A 156 12.16 -20.67 -7.78
N THR A 157 10.99 -20.97 -8.34
CA THR A 157 10.78 -21.92 -9.44
C THR A 157 10.54 -21.20 -10.77
N GLU A 158 10.92 -21.81 -11.89
CA GLU A 158 10.71 -21.24 -13.24
C GLU A 158 9.24 -21.02 -13.61
N ARG A 159 8.32 -21.73 -12.96
CA ARG A 159 6.88 -21.55 -13.13
C ARG A 159 6.26 -21.09 -11.83
N SER A 160 5.28 -20.20 -11.95
CA SER A 160 4.42 -19.83 -10.85
C SER A 160 3.57 -21.04 -10.40
N PRO A 161 3.42 -21.25 -9.09
CA PRO A 161 2.57 -22.30 -8.56
C PRO A 161 1.09 -22.03 -8.89
N SER A 162 0.34 -23.09 -9.19
CA SER A 162 -1.08 -22.98 -9.48
C SER A 162 -1.93 -23.06 -8.21
N LEU A 163 -2.97 -22.22 -8.14
CA LEU A 163 -4.02 -22.32 -7.11
C LEU A 163 -4.99 -23.49 -7.36
N ASN A 164 -4.96 -24.07 -8.56
CA ASN A 164 -5.75 -25.24 -8.99
C ASN A 164 -4.90 -26.22 -9.79
#